data_AF-A0ABD5LWG1-F1
#
_entry.id   AF-A0ABD5LWG1-F1
#
_cell.length_a   1.000
_cell.length_b   1.000
_cell.length_c   1.000
_cell.angle_alpha   90.00
_cell.angle_beta   90.00
_cell.angle_gamma   90.00
#
_symmetry.space_group_name_H-M   'P 1'
#
loop_
_entity.id
_entity.type
_entity.pdbx_description
1 polymer ?
#
loop_
_entity_poly.entity_id
_entity_poly.type
_entity_poly.pdbx_seq_one_letter_code
_entity_poly.pdbx_strand_id
1 'polypeptide(L)'
;MVKRLSLLYFNDGESIYIYRDNEIQQQLFQVKNISLSKLKEYLQDVGLYDLRYPLRAGHDQRTFYLSGPPIYISLVKAAAELLDNDVQEQINENINNRIPTGSSRYGDEFVQIFPLKNTFVQDRTYILRDEKVVLPGITTVLQQLFMPSGEKEKTVRRAREIIEDNDKYQDDKITNDIQDTHSPIITQMGKYNVELVPLPGSNSLLVKTSREGLALVSSLISQLDKPKRQVELSLWIIDISKSKADSLG
;
A
#
# COMPACT_ATOMS: atom_id res chain seq x y z
N MET A 1 -22.26 50.05 1.42
CA MET A 1 -21.52 51.26 0.96
C MET A 1 -20.22 50.94 0.19
N VAL A 2 -19.89 49.66 -0.12
CA VAL A 2 -18.64 49.28 -0.85
C VAL A 2 -18.84 49.02 -2.35
N LYS A 3 -20.09 48.97 -2.85
CA LYS A 3 -20.36 48.72 -4.28
C LYS A 3 -20.27 49.99 -5.17
N ARG A 4 -20.01 51.16 -4.57
CA ARG A 4 -19.98 52.47 -5.26
C ARG A 4 -18.56 53.03 -5.43
N LEU A 5 -17.60 52.52 -4.67
CA LEU A 5 -16.18 52.68 -4.91
C LEU A 5 -15.67 51.30 -5.30
N SER A 6 -15.05 51.13 -6.46
CA SER A 6 -14.53 49.84 -6.94
C SER A 6 -13.37 49.34 -6.04
N LEU A 7 -13.73 48.85 -4.86
CA LEU A 7 -12.84 48.38 -3.81
C LEU A 7 -13.19 46.95 -3.45
N LEU A 8 -12.16 46.14 -3.24
CA LEU A 8 -12.25 44.76 -2.80
C LEU A 8 -11.81 44.70 -1.34
N TYR A 9 -12.35 43.74 -0.61
CA TYR A 9 -11.93 43.52 0.77
C TYR A 9 -11.76 42.04 1.05
N PHE A 10 -10.75 41.71 1.84
CA PHE A 10 -10.49 40.38 2.37
C PHE A 10 -10.41 40.45 3.89
N ASN A 11 -10.94 39.44 4.57
CA ASN A 11 -10.92 39.33 6.01
C ASN A 11 -10.28 37.99 6.37
N ASP A 12 -9.18 38.02 7.12
CA ASP A 12 -8.49 36.82 7.61
C ASP A 12 -8.97 36.39 9.02
N GLY A 13 -9.93 37.12 9.58
CA GLY A 13 -10.48 36.91 10.93
C GLY A 13 -9.91 37.87 11.97
N GLU A 14 -8.73 38.47 11.72
CA GLU A 14 -8.07 39.42 12.61
C GLU A 14 -8.04 40.83 12.02
N SER A 15 -7.84 40.93 10.71
CA SER A 15 -7.63 42.16 9.96
C SER A 15 -8.46 42.20 8.69
N ILE A 16 -8.94 43.41 8.35
CA ILE A 16 -9.64 43.67 7.09
C ILE A 16 -8.69 44.40 6.16
N TYR A 17 -8.34 43.74 5.06
CA TYR A 17 -7.52 44.31 3.99
C TYR A 17 -8.42 44.89 2.91
N ILE A 18 -8.10 46.10 2.46
CA ILE A 18 -8.85 46.82 1.42
C ILE A 18 -7.93 47.05 0.23
N TYR A 19 -8.40 46.66 -0.95
CA TYR A 19 -7.66 46.74 -2.22
C TYR A 19 -8.46 47.52 -3.26
N ARG A 20 -7.76 48.07 -4.24
CA ARG A 20 -8.38 48.62 -5.45
C ARG A 20 -8.72 47.50 -6.42
N ASP A 21 -9.73 47.71 -7.27
CA ASP A 21 -10.17 46.71 -8.25
C ASP A 21 -9.07 46.33 -9.27
N ASN A 22 -8.09 47.23 -9.49
CA ASN A 22 -6.94 46.98 -10.36
C ASN A 22 -5.81 46.18 -9.71
N GLU A 23 -5.93 45.79 -8.44
CA GLU A 23 -4.93 45.01 -7.69
C GLU A 23 -5.27 43.52 -7.63
N ILE A 24 -6.32 43.08 -8.33
CA ILE A 24 -6.60 41.65 -8.51
C ILE A 24 -5.42 41.00 -9.21
N GLN A 25 -4.89 39.94 -8.59
CA GLN A 25 -3.88 39.09 -9.19
C GLN A 25 -4.48 37.73 -9.52
N GLN A 26 -3.84 37.07 -10.47
CA GLN A 26 -4.12 35.68 -10.82
C GLN A 26 -2.82 34.91 -10.73
N GLN A 27 -2.87 33.76 -10.07
CA GLN A 27 -1.70 32.91 -9.93
C GLN A 27 -2.08 31.46 -10.21
N LEU A 28 -1.23 30.83 -11.02
CA LEU A 28 -1.22 29.39 -11.21
C LEU A 28 -0.12 28.81 -10.32
N PHE A 29 -0.46 27.82 -9.49
CA PHE A 29 0.53 27.08 -8.71
C PHE A 29 0.20 25.59 -8.72
N GLN A 30 1.24 24.78 -8.60
CA GLN A 30 1.13 23.33 -8.63
C GLN A 30 1.60 22.74 -7.30
N VAL A 31 0.87 21.77 -6.79
CA VAL A 31 1.24 20.99 -5.60
C VAL A 31 1.61 19.56 -5.98
N LYS A 32 2.42 18.89 -5.15
CA LYS A 32 2.89 17.54 -5.48
C LYS A 32 1.99 16.44 -4.91
N ASN A 33 1.53 16.61 -3.67
CA ASN A 33 0.98 15.50 -2.87
C ASN A 33 -0.42 15.74 -2.32
N ILE A 34 -0.95 16.97 -2.40
CA ILE A 34 -2.28 17.31 -1.90
C ILE A 34 -3.29 17.45 -3.04
N SER A 35 -4.57 17.23 -2.72
CA SER A 35 -5.71 17.40 -3.64
C SER A 35 -6.49 18.68 -3.33
N LEU A 36 -7.30 19.15 -4.31
CA LEU A 36 -8.19 20.30 -4.13
C LEU A 36 -9.06 20.20 -2.88
N SER A 37 -9.66 19.02 -2.67
CA SER A 37 -10.59 18.80 -1.57
C SER A 37 -9.91 18.99 -0.22
N LYS A 38 -8.68 18.48 -0.07
CA LYS A 38 -7.92 18.58 1.19
C LYS A 38 -7.52 20.03 1.49
N LEU A 39 -7.04 20.76 0.48
CA LEU A 39 -6.70 22.17 0.62
C LEU A 39 -7.94 23.01 0.96
N LYS A 40 -9.07 22.75 0.29
CA LYS A 40 -10.32 23.44 0.55
C LYS A 40 -10.83 23.19 1.98
N GLU A 41 -10.83 21.94 2.43
CA GLU A 41 -11.20 21.55 3.80
C GLU A 41 -10.36 22.32 4.82
N TYR A 42 -9.03 22.31 4.67
CA TYR A 42 -8.14 23.05 5.55
C TYR A 42 -8.41 24.56 5.57
N LEU A 43 -8.62 25.18 4.40
CA LEU A 43 -8.94 26.60 4.33
C LEU A 43 -10.29 26.92 4.98
N GLN A 44 -11.24 26.00 4.96
CA GLN A 44 -12.52 26.14 5.64
C GLN A 44 -12.36 26.02 7.16
N ASP A 45 -11.55 25.07 7.63
CA ASP A 45 -11.28 24.85 9.06
C ASP A 45 -10.59 26.05 9.71
N VAL A 46 -9.63 26.67 9.00
CA VAL A 46 -8.90 27.85 9.48
C VAL A 46 -9.71 29.14 9.24
N GLY A 47 -10.84 29.07 8.55
CA GLY A 47 -11.69 30.24 8.26
C GLY A 47 -11.13 31.18 7.19
N LEU A 48 -10.12 30.75 6.44
CA LEU A 48 -9.50 31.53 5.36
C LEU A 48 -10.27 31.38 4.03
N TYR A 49 -11.13 30.38 3.89
CA TYR A 49 -11.85 30.11 2.64
C TYR A 49 -12.95 31.16 2.36
N ASP A 50 -12.80 31.91 1.26
CA ASP A 50 -13.78 32.89 0.81
C ASP A 50 -14.44 32.46 -0.52
N LEU A 51 -15.79 32.41 -0.52
CA LEU A 51 -16.59 32.05 -1.70
C LEU A 51 -16.43 33.03 -2.87
N ARG A 52 -16.05 34.28 -2.59
CA ARG A 52 -15.86 35.34 -3.58
C ARG A 52 -14.63 35.11 -4.45
N TYR A 53 -13.65 34.36 -3.93
CA TYR A 53 -12.38 34.07 -4.57
C TYR A 53 -12.22 32.54 -4.69
N PRO A 54 -12.99 31.90 -5.60
CA PRO A 54 -13.06 30.45 -5.67
C PRO A 54 -11.75 29.85 -6.15
N LEU A 55 -11.28 28.83 -5.44
CA LEU A 55 -10.15 28.01 -5.85
C LEU A 55 -10.60 27.06 -6.98
N ARG A 56 -9.98 27.19 -8.15
CA ARG A 56 -10.24 26.32 -9.31
C ARG A 56 -9.09 25.35 -9.49
N ALA A 57 -9.39 24.08 -9.72
CA ALA A 57 -8.36 23.08 -10.05
C ALA A 57 -8.47 22.64 -11.51
N GLY A 58 -7.33 22.28 -12.10
CA GLY A 58 -7.27 21.59 -13.38
C GLY A 58 -7.78 20.15 -13.29
N HIS A 59 -7.77 19.46 -14.44
CA HIS A 59 -8.16 18.05 -14.53
C HIS A 59 -7.30 17.13 -13.65
N ASP A 60 -6.02 17.49 -13.47
CA ASP A 60 -5.05 16.76 -12.66
C ASP A 60 -5.26 16.90 -11.14
N GLN A 61 -6.19 17.76 -10.69
CA GLN A 61 -6.43 18.13 -9.28
C GLN A 61 -5.21 18.63 -8.50
N ARG A 62 -4.10 18.91 -9.19
CA ARG A 62 -2.79 19.31 -8.62
C ARG A 62 -2.36 20.68 -9.08
N THR A 63 -2.91 21.14 -10.20
CA THR A 63 -2.71 22.49 -10.68
C THR A 63 -3.87 23.36 -10.24
N PHE A 64 -3.56 24.41 -9.49
CA PHE A 64 -4.53 25.35 -8.95
C PHE A 64 -4.44 26.71 -9.63
N TYR A 65 -5.61 27.22 -10.03
CA TYR A 65 -5.81 28.57 -10.49
C TYR A 65 -6.57 29.36 -9.44
N LEU A 66 -5.94 30.43 -8.95
CA LEU A 66 -6.50 31.32 -7.95
C LEU A 66 -6.50 32.76 -8.47
N SER A 67 -7.61 33.45 -8.24
CA SER A 67 -7.75 34.86 -8.56
C SER A 67 -8.37 35.59 -7.37
N GLY A 68 -7.73 36.68 -6.96
CA GLY A 68 -8.18 37.45 -5.80
C GLY A 68 -7.14 38.48 -5.34
N PRO A 69 -7.34 39.03 -4.14
CA PRO A 69 -6.41 39.95 -3.52
C PRO A 69 -5.03 39.32 -3.32
N PRO A 70 -3.94 40.09 -3.45
CA PRO A 70 -2.58 39.54 -3.33
C PRO A 70 -2.32 38.82 -2.00
N ILE A 71 -2.84 39.36 -0.89
CA ILE A 71 -2.70 38.72 0.44
C ILE A 71 -3.37 37.35 0.48
N TYR A 72 -4.58 37.23 -0.08
CA TYR A 72 -5.31 35.97 -0.09
C TYR A 72 -4.57 34.91 -0.89
N ILE A 73 -3.99 35.29 -2.04
CA ILE A 73 -3.18 34.38 -2.85
C ILE A 73 -1.95 33.89 -2.08
N SER A 74 -1.26 34.79 -1.38
CA SER A 74 -0.09 34.40 -0.59
C SER A 74 -0.44 33.43 0.55
N LEU A 75 -1.56 33.66 1.25
CA LEU A 75 -2.03 32.79 2.33
C LEU A 75 -2.41 31.40 1.81
N VAL A 76 -3.17 31.33 0.72
CA VAL A 76 -3.55 30.04 0.12
C VAL A 76 -2.31 29.30 -0.39
N LYS A 77 -1.34 30.01 -0.97
CA LYS A 77 -0.08 29.40 -1.42
C LYS A 77 0.72 28.85 -0.24
N ALA A 78 0.87 29.61 0.85
CA ALA A 78 1.57 29.18 2.05
C ALA A 78 0.88 27.97 2.70
N ALA A 79 -0.46 27.98 2.78
CA ALA A 79 -1.24 26.84 3.26
C ALA A 79 -1.04 25.60 2.38
N ALA A 80 -1.04 25.77 1.05
CA ALA A 80 -0.78 24.68 0.12
C ALA A 80 0.63 24.09 0.28
N GLU A 81 1.65 24.94 0.40
CA GLU A 81 3.04 24.50 0.64
C GLU A 81 3.18 23.78 1.99
N LEU A 82 2.54 24.29 3.04
CA LEU A 82 2.53 23.65 4.36
C LEU A 82 1.92 22.25 4.31
N LEU A 83 0.73 22.10 3.73
CA LEU A 83 0.06 20.80 3.62
C LEU A 83 0.83 19.84 2.71
N ASP A 84 1.47 20.35 1.65
CA ASP A 84 2.32 19.54 0.78
C ASP A 84 3.52 18.99 1.55
N ASN A 85 4.14 19.80 2.41
CA ASN A 85 5.23 19.39 3.28
C ASN A 85 4.79 18.42 4.39
N ASP A 86 3.66 18.66 5.05
CA ASP A 86 3.12 17.76 6.09
C ASP A 86 2.84 16.36 5.52
N VAL A 87 2.23 16.28 4.33
CA VAL A 87 2.03 15.00 3.65
C VAL A 87 3.38 14.38 3.23
N GLN A 88 4.35 15.18 2.79
CA GLN A 88 5.71 14.66 2.55
C GLN A 88 6.38 14.15 3.81
N GLU A 89 6.22 14.81 4.95
CA GLU A 89 6.76 14.38 6.24
C GLU A 89 6.10 13.10 6.71
N GLN A 90 4.77 12.97 6.63
CA GLN A 90 4.08 11.72 6.94
C GLN A 90 4.46 10.58 5.99
N ILE A 91 4.63 10.90 4.71
CA ILE A 91 5.24 9.96 3.77
C ILE A 91 6.62 9.59 4.31
N ASN A 92 7.49 10.55 4.60
CA ASN A 92 8.86 10.37 5.09
C ASN A 92 8.97 9.69 6.46
N GLU A 93 8.00 9.80 7.35
CA GLU A 93 7.95 9.07 8.62
C GLU A 93 7.71 7.58 8.37
N ASN A 94 6.87 7.24 7.37
CA ASN A 94 6.82 5.88 6.84
C ASN A 94 8.11 5.48 6.08
N ILE A 95 9.01 6.44 5.77
CA ILE A 95 10.34 6.25 5.15
C ILE A 95 11.46 6.19 6.21
N ASN A 96 11.28 6.61 7.45
CA ASN A 96 12.34 6.59 8.47
C ASN A 96 12.77 5.16 8.89
N ASN A 97 12.04 4.13 8.46
CA ASN A 97 12.47 2.72 8.51
C ASN A 97 13.18 2.27 7.21
N ARG A 98 13.57 3.20 6.33
CA ARG A 98 14.25 2.88 5.07
C ARG A 98 15.74 3.03 5.21
N ILE A 99 16.43 1.92 5.05
CA ILE A 99 17.89 1.90 5.00
C ILE A 99 18.27 2.08 3.52
N PRO A 100 18.89 3.21 3.12
CA PRO A 100 19.42 3.34 1.78
C PRO A 100 20.56 2.34 1.62
N THR A 101 20.41 1.38 0.71
CA THR A 101 21.39 0.29 0.51
C THR A 101 22.37 0.56 -0.63
N GLY A 102 22.40 1.79 -1.15
CA GLY A 102 23.31 2.24 -2.20
C GLY A 102 22.64 2.45 -3.55
N SER A 103 23.43 2.85 -4.54
CA SER A 103 23.00 2.99 -5.93
C SER A 103 23.13 1.66 -6.66
N SER A 104 22.02 1.18 -7.19
CA SER A 104 21.98 0.02 -8.09
C SER A 104 21.97 0.50 -9.54
N ARG A 105 22.10 -0.43 -10.49
CA ARG A 105 22.01 -0.16 -11.94
C ARG A 105 20.69 0.50 -12.35
N TYR A 106 19.69 0.51 -11.47
CA TYR A 106 18.34 1.03 -11.68
C TYR A 106 18.00 2.28 -10.84
N GLY A 107 18.96 2.88 -10.13
CA GLY A 107 18.77 4.07 -9.30
C GLY A 107 19.03 3.82 -7.81
N ASP A 108 18.60 4.77 -6.96
CA ASP A 108 18.70 4.64 -5.50
C ASP A 108 17.75 3.55 -5.00
N GLU A 109 18.31 2.48 -4.43
CA GLU A 109 17.54 1.38 -3.84
C GLU A 109 17.33 1.62 -2.35
N PHE A 110 16.08 1.44 -1.92
CA PHE A 110 15.65 1.58 -0.54
C PHE A 110 15.13 0.26 -0.03
N VAL A 111 15.46 -0.07 1.22
CA VAL A 111 14.98 -1.27 1.91
C VAL A 111 13.98 -0.87 2.98
N GLN A 112 12.80 -1.49 3.00
CA GLN A 112 11.77 -1.27 4.02
C GLN A 112 11.26 -2.60 4.60
N ILE A 113 11.07 -2.65 5.91
CA ILE A 113 10.38 -3.75 6.60
C ILE A 113 8.89 -3.40 6.73
N PHE A 114 8.02 -4.31 6.30
CA PHE A 114 6.57 -4.24 6.43
C PHE A 114 6.07 -5.28 7.44
N PRO A 115 5.72 -4.88 8.67
CA PRO A 115 5.10 -5.80 9.62
C PRO A 115 3.65 -6.10 9.22
N LEU A 116 3.27 -7.39 9.22
CA LEU A 116 1.94 -7.86 8.85
C LEU A 116 1.13 -8.18 10.11
N LYS A 117 -0.13 -7.73 10.14
CA LYS A 117 -1.02 -7.87 11.32
C LYS A 117 -2.10 -8.93 11.13
N ASN A 118 -2.66 -9.03 9.93
CA ASN A 118 -3.85 -9.84 9.65
C ASN A 118 -3.55 -11.04 8.74
N THR A 119 -2.42 -11.03 8.03
CA THR A 119 -2.01 -12.10 7.12
C THR A 119 -0.62 -12.63 7.46
N PHE A 120 -0.32 -13.82 6.93
CA PHE A 120 0.97 -14.48 7.12
C PHE A 120 1.93 -14.18 5.98
N VAL A 121 3.20 -13.95 6.34
CA VAL A 121 4.26 -13.73 5.36
C VAL A 121 4.53 -14.98 4.51
N GLN A 122 4.49 -16.16 5.14
CA GLN A 122 4.78 -17.47 4.54
C GLN A 122 3.52 -18.27 4.23
N ASP A 123 3.66 -19.23 3.33
CA ASP A 123 2.60 -20.19 3.00
C ASP A 123 2.28 -21.08 4.20
N ARG A 124 1.01 -21.43 4.35
CA ARG A 124 0.55 -22.35 5.40
C ARG A 124 0.00 -23.61 4.79
N THR A 125 0.48 -24.74 5.28
CA THR A 125 -0.04 -26.05 4.88
C THR A 125 -1.02 -26.56 5.93
N TYR A 126 -2.19 -27.00 5.48
CA TYR A 126 -3.19 -27.69 6.30
C TYR A 126 -3.45 -29.08 5.72
N ILE A 127 -3.73 -30.03 6.61
CA ILE A 127 -4.20 -31.36 6.22
C ILE A 127 -5.69 -31.39 6.51
N LEU A 128 -6.51 -31.45 5.46
CA LEU A 128 -7.96 -31.50 5.57
C LEU A 128 -8.41 -32.91 5.18
N ARG A 129 -8.74 -33.72 6.19
CA ARG A 129 -8.94 -35.17 6.04
C ARG A 129 -7.66 -35.81 5.50
N ASP A 130 -7.66 -36.27 4.26
CA ASP A 130 -6.52 -36.91 3.59
C ASP A 130 -5.92 -36.01 2.49
N GLU A 131 -6.39 -34.77 2.33
CA GLU A 131 -5.90 -33.82 1.33
C GLU A 131 -5.01 -32.74 1.96
N LYS A 132 -3.80 -32.57 1.41
CA LYS A 132 -2.87 -31.50 1.79
C LYS A 132 -3.23 -30.22 1.03
N VAL A 133 -3.75 -29.22 1.72
CA VAL A 133 -4.11 -27.91 1.15
C VAL A 133 -3.09 -26.86 1.56
N VAL A 134 -2.51 -26.14 0.59
CA VAL A 134 -1.56 -25.04 0.83
C VAL A 134 -2.28 -23.70 0.65
N LEU A 135 -2.30 -22.90 1.70
CA LEU A 135 -2.78 -21.52 1.70
C LEU A 135 -1.60 -20.58 1.41
N PRO A 136 -1.59 -19.84 0.30
CA PRO A 136 -0.50 -18.94 -0.03
C PRO A 136 -0.41 -17.77 0.96
N GLY A 137 0.81 -17.46 1.39
CA GLY A 137 1.15 -16.27 2.15
C GLY A 137 1.25 -15.03 1.25
N ILE A 138 1.42 -13.86 1.86
CA ILE A 138 1.47 -12.60 1.08
C ILE A 138 2.67 -12.56 0.13
N THR A 139 3.79 -13.18 0.49
CA THR A 139 5.00 -13.21 -0.34
C THR A 139 4.73 -13.90 -1.68
N THR A 140 4.12 -15.08 -1.62
CA THR A 140 3.74 -15.85 -2.81
C THR A 140 2.72 -15.11 -3.67
N VAL A 141 1.74 -14.44 -3.04
CA VAL A 141 0.73 -13.64 -3.76
C VAL A 141 1.37 -12.44 -4.48
N LEU A 142 2.25 -11.71 -3.79
CA LEU A 142 2.96 -10.56 -4.37
C LEU A 142 3.90 -10.99 -5.50
N GLN A 143 4.59 -12.13 -5.34
CA GLN A 143 5.41 -12.70 -6.40
C GLN A 143 4.58 -13.04 -7.64
N GLN A 144 3.45 -13.72 -7.47
CA GLN A 144 2.56 -14.05 -8.58
C GLN A 144 2.05 -12.81 -9.31
N LEU A 145 1.86 -11.70 -8.60
CA LEU A 145 1.45 -10.43 -9.18
C LEU A 145 2.59 -9.73 -9.93
N PHE A 146 3.84 -9.88 -9.48
CA PHE A 146 4.99 -9.18 -10.04
C PHE A 146 5.70 -9.99 -11.12
N MET A 147 5.53 -11.31 -11.16
CA MET A 147 6.06 -12.13 -12.25
C MET A 147 5.33 -11.78 -13.55
N PRO A 148 6.04 -11.44 -14.64
CA PRO A 148 5.41 -11.38 -15.96
C PRO A 148 4.86 -12.78 -16.29
N SER A 149 3.66 -12.85 -16.85
CA SER A 149 2.89 -14.06 -17.11
C SER A 149 3.51 -15.02 -18.15
N GLY A 150 4.83 -15.03 -18.34
CA GLY A 150 5.56 -15.73 -19.40
C GLY A 150 6.77 -16.57 -18.99
N GLU A 151 7.22 -16.60 -17.73
CA GLU A 151 8.39 -17.41 -17.31
C GLU A 151 8.04 -18.46 -16.25
N LYS A 152 7.05 -19.31 -16.54
CA LYS A 152 6.89 -20.60 -15.87
C LYS A 152 7.52 -21.72 -16.69
N GLU A 153 8.79 -21.62 -17.05
CA GLU A 153 9.54 -22.78 -17.53
C GLU A 153 11.02 -22.70 -17.10
N LYS A 154 11.49 -23.81 -16.52
CA LYS A 154 12.90 -24.21 -16.30
C LYS A 154 13.54 -23.94 -14.93
N THR A 155 13.01 -24.56 -13.89
CA THR A 155 13.88 -25.05 -12.78
C THR A 155 13.55 -26.46 -12.27
N VAL A 156 12.49 -27.13 -12.74
CA VAL A 156 12.15 -28.51 -12.27
C VAL A 156 12.71 -29.62 -13.19
N ARG A 157 13.52 -29.30 -14.20
CA ARG A 157 14.08 -30.32 -15.12
C ARG A 157 15.58 -30.10 -15.35
N ARG A 158 16.40 -30.39 -14.34
CA ARG A 158 17.83 -30.75 -14.48
C ARG A 158 18.39 -31.29 -13.17
N ALA A 159 17.77 -32.36 -12.68
CA ALA A 159 18.38 -33.25 -11.68
C ALA A 159 17.85 -34.67 -11.93
N ARG A 160 17.99 -35.14 -13.17
CA ARG A 160 17.72 -36.54 -13.52
C ARG A 160 18.56 -36.94 -14.72
N GLU A 161 19.86 -36.99 -14.49
CA GLU A 161 20.80 -37.84 -15.23
C GLU A 161 22.13 -37.85 -14.46
N ILE A 162 22.82 -38.98 -14.49
CA ILE A 162 23.92 -39.42 -13.61
C ILE A 162 23.42 -40.05 -12.29
N ILE A 163 22.83 -41.23 -12.41
CA ILE A 163 23.18 -42.35 -11.52
C ILE A 163 23.34 -43.59 -12.41
N GLU A 164 24.57 -43.84 -12.87
CA GLU A 164 25.03 -45.20 -13.18
C GLU A 164 25.78 -45.71 -11.95
N ASP A 165 25.39 -46.90 -11.50
CA ASP A 165 26.08 -47.85 -10.64
C ASP A 165 26.97 -47.32 -9.50
N ASN A 166 26.48 -47.46 -8.26
CA ASN A 166 27.02 -48.50 -7.39
C ASN A 166 26.23 -48.71 -6.09
N ASP A 167 26.34 -49.95 -5.64
CA ASP A 167 25.70 -50.66 -4.54
C ASP A 167 25.69 -50.00 -3.14
N LYS A 168 24.61 -50.36 -2.41
CA LYS A 168 24.49 -50.58 -0.96
C LYS A 168 24.70 -49.37 -0.03
N TYR A 169 23.63 -48.94 0.65
CA TYR A 169 23.33 -49.22 2.06
C TYR A 169 22.04 -48.48 2.43
N GLN A 170 21.17 -49.18 3.12
CA GLN A 170 19.88 -48.71 3.60
C GLN A 170 20.06 -48.02 4.95
N ASP A 171 19.73 -46.73 5.04
CA ASP A 171 19.32 -46.08 6.29
C ASP A 171 18.30 -44.99 5.93
N ASP A 172 17.05 -45.22 6.34
CA ASP A 172 15.91 -44.32 6.14
C ASP A 172 16.12 -43.03 6.95
N LYS A 173 16.84 -42.06 6.36
CA LYS A 173 16.70 -40.65 6.73
C LYS A 173 15.73 -40.00 5.76
N ILE A 174 14.46 -39.95 6.15
CA ILE A 174 13.51 -38.97 5.65
C ILE A 174 14.06 -37.60 6.06
N THR A 175 14.87 -36.99 5.18
CA THR A 175 15.28 -35.60 5.31
C THR A 175 14.04 -34.75 5.13
N ASN A 176 13.61 -34.14 6.22
CA ASN A 176 12.67 -33.03 6.21
C ASN A 176 13.28 -31.91 5.35
N ASP A 177 12.92 -31.86 4.06
CA ASP A 177 13.13 -30.70 3.20
C ASP A 177 12.19 -29.58 3.66
N ILE A 178 12.47 -29.03 4.83
CA ILE A 178 12.11 -27.66 5.15
C ILE A 178 13.16 -26.84 4.41
N GLN A 179 12.88 -26.50 3.16
CA GLN A 179 13.64 -25.50 2.43
C GLN A 179 13.51 -24.18 3.21
N ASP A 180 14.60 -23.83 3.89
CA ASP A 180 14.82 -22.54 4.55
C ASP A 180 14.43 -21.40 3.59
N THR A 181 13.26 -20.80 3.84
CA THR A 181 12.64 -19.77 2.99
C THR A 181 13.24 -18.39 3.27
N HIS A 182 14.57 -18.30 3.35
CA HIS A 182 15.31 -17.06 3.64
C HIS A 182 16.03 -16.45 2.43
N SER A 183 15.89 -17.07 1.25
CA SER A 183 16.52 -16.55 0.04
C SER A 183 15.82 -15.29 -0.49
N PRO A 184 16.57 -14.24 -0.86
CA PRO A 184 15.99 -13.08 -1.53
C PRO A 184 15.42 -13.44 -2.90
N ILE A 185 14.20 -12.97 -3.17
CA ILE A 185 13.50 -13.25 -4.42
C ILE A 185 13.38 -11.94 -5.19
N ILE A 186 14.10 -11.82 -6.30
CA ILE A 186 14.12 -10.65 -7.18
C ILE A 186 13.00 -10.81 -8.21
N THR A 187 12.11 -9.82 -8.33
CA THR A 187 11.01 -9.84 -9.30
C THR A 187 10.79 -8.45 -9.90
N GLN A 188 10.54 -8.38 -11.21
CA GLN A 188 10.37 -7.10 -11.92
C GLN A 188 8.88 -6.74 -12.05
N MET A 189 8.44 -5.69 -11.36
CA MET A 189 7.09 -5.13 -11.52
C MET A 189 7.11 -4.00 -12.55
N GLY A 190 6.79 -4.32 -13.81
CA GLY A 190 6.80 -3.34 -14.90
C GLY A 190 8.21 -2.79 -15.14
N LYS A 191 8.49 -1.56 -14.67
CA LYS A 191 9.83 -0.93 -14.72
C LYS A 191 10.61 -1.04 -13.41
N TYR A 192 9.98 -1.49 -12.33
CA TYR A 192 10.57 -1.48 -10.99
C TYR A 192 11.15 -2.86 -10.64
N ASN A 193 12.41 -2.89 -10.23
CA ASN A 193 13.00 -4.09 -9.65
C ASN A 193 12.59 -4.19 -8.18
N VAL A 194 11.88 -5.26 -7.80
CA VAL A 194 11.38 -5.48 -6.45
C VAL A 194 11.97 -6.78 -5.90
N GLU A 195 12.79 -6.66 -4.88
CA GLU A 195 13.35 -7.80 -4.16
C GLU A 195 12.56 -7.99 -2.86
N LEU A 196 11.97 -9.17 -2.70
CA LEU A 196 11.12 -9.56 -1.56
C LEU A 196 11.85 -10.60 -0.73
N VAL A 197 12.00 -10.34 0.57
CA VAL A 197 12.60 -11.26 1.55
C VAL A 197 11.61 -11.46 2.70
N PRO A 198 10.99 -12.64 2.83
CA PRO A 198 10.10 -12.94 3.95
C PRO A 198 10.89 -13.10 5.26
N LEU A 199 10.36 -12.56 6.35
CA LEU A 199 10.89 -12.72 7.72
C LEU A 199 9.84 -13.43 8.60
N PRO A 200 9.78 -14.78 8.58
CA PRO A 200 8.78 -15.54 9.33
C PRO A 200 8.80 -15.28 10.84
N GLY A 201 9.98 -15.08 11.42
CA GLY A 201 10.15 -14.87 12.87
C GLY A 201 9.47 -13.61 13.41
N SER A 202 9.35 -12.56 12.59
CA SER A 202 8.69 -11.31 12.95
C SER A 202 7.37 -11.08 12.19
N ASN A 203 6.88 -12.09 11.46
CA ASN A 203 5.76 -11.99 10.51
C ASN A 203 5.82 -10.70 9.67
N SER A 204 6.99 -10.43 9.11
CA SER A 204 7.27 -9.19 8.38
C SER A 204 7.83 -9.49 6.99
N LEU A 205 7.64 -8.58 6.06
CA LEU A 205 8.20 -8.66 4.71
C LEU A 205 9.22 -7.55 4.50
N LEU A 206 10.46 -7.92 4.19
CA LEU A 206 11.50 -6.97 3.80
C LEU A 206 11.42 -6.77 2.28
N VAL A 207 11.40 -5.53 1.84
CA VAL A 207 11.25 -5.14 0.44
C VAL A 207 12.37 -4.20 0.06
N LYS A 208 13.06 -4.50 -1.03
CA LYS A 208 14.12 -3.67 -1.61
C LYS A 208 13.74 -3.24 -3.02
N THR A 209 13.53 -1.94 -3.23
CA THR A 209 13.14 -1.37 -4.53
C THR A 209 13.34 0.16 -4.58
N SER A 210 12.97 0.82 -5.68
CA SER A 210 13.01 2.29 -5.81
C SER A 210 11.98 2.96 -4.89
N ARG A 211 12.07 4.29 -4.71
CA ARG A 211 11.13 5.06 -3.89
C ARG A 211 9.68 4.90 -4.35
N GLU A 212 9.45 4.94 -5.66
CA GLU A 212 8.14 4.78 -6.28
C GLU A 212 7.65 3.33 -6.16
N GLY A 213 8.54 2.36 -6.36
CA GLY A 213 8.23 0.94 -6.18
C GLY A 213 7.79 0.61 -4.74
N LEU A 214 8.45 1.22 -3.74
CA LEU A 214 8.09 1.02 -2.34
C LEU A 214 6.71 1.60 -2.01
N ALA A 215 6.36 2.78 -2.55
CA ALA A 215 5.04 3.37 -2.36
C ALA A 215 3.94 2.46 -2.92
N LEU A 216 4.19 1.84 -4.08
CA LEU A 216 3.27 0.90 -4.70
C LEU A 216 3.12 -0.38 -3.87
N VAL A 217 4.23 -1.03 -3.50
CA VAL A 217 4.22 -2.24 -2.66
C VAL A 217 3.53 -1.98 -1.31
N SER A 218 3.79 -0.83 -0.69
CA SER A 218 3.13 -0.43 0.56
C SER A 218 1.61 -0.35 0.41
N SER A 219 1.11 0.27 -0.67
CA SER A 219 -0.31 0.34 -0.97
C SER A 219 -0.92 -1.06 -1.15
N LEU A 220 -0.25 -1.95 -1.88
CA LEU A 220 -0.71 -3.33 -2.07
C LEU A 220 -0.79 -4.10 -0.75
N ILE A 221 0.25 -4.03 0.08
CA ILE A 221 0.29 -4.70 1.38
C ILE A 221 -0.87 -4.20 2.25
N SER A 222 -1.12 -2.88 2.29
CA SER A 222 -2.22 -2.31 3.07
C SER A 222 -3.61 -2.81 2.64
N GLN A 223 -3.78 -3.14 1.36
CA GLN A 223 -5.04 -3.64 0.83
C GLN A 223 -5.23 -5.15 1.07
N LEU A 224 -4.14 -5.91 1.13
CA LEU A 224 -4.14 -7.36 1.33
C LEU A 224 -4.15 -7.76 2.82
N ASP A 225 -3.51 -6.97 3.69
CA ASP A 225 -3.40 -7.23 5.13
C ASP A 225 -4.66 -6.79 5.90
N LYS A 226 -5.83 -7.33 5.53
CA LYS A 226 -7.13 -7.02 6.15
C LYS A 226 -7.62 -8.15 7.08
N PRO A 227 -8.38 -7.82 8.14
CA PRO A 227 -8.94 -8.81 9.05
C PRO A 227 -9.91 -9.74 8.31
N LYS A 228 -9.77 -11.05 8.52
CA LYS A 228 -10.65 -12.07 7.95
C LYS A 228 -11.89 -12.25 8.84
N ARG A 229 -13.08 -12.33 8.24
CA ARG A 229 -14.33 -12.60 8.98
C ARG A 229 -14.35 -14.04 9.48
N GLN A 230 -14.72 -14.23 10.75
CA GLN A 230 -14.99 -15.56 11.29
C GLN A 230 -16.40 -16.00 10.86
N VAL A 231 -16.54 -17.27 10.50
CA VAL A 231 -17.82 -17.90 10.16
C VAL A 231 -18.01 -19.07 11.12
N GLU A 232 -19.04 -19.00 11.95
CA GLU A 232 -19.43 -20.09 12.85
C GLU A 232 -20.49 -20.97 12.18
N LEU A 233 -20.30 -22.28 12.26
CA LEU A 233 -21.19 -23.28 11.66
C LEU A 233 -21.77 -24.13 12.79
N SER A 234 -23.08 -24.10 12.99
CA SER A 234 -23.78 -24.98 13.93
C SER A 234 -24.38 -26.17 13.17
N LEU A 235 -23.88 -27.38 13.44
CA LEU A 235 -24.40 -28.62 12.87
C LEU A 235 -25.11 -29.43 13.96
N TRP A 236 -26.39 -29.74 13.75
CA TRP A 236 -27.15 -30.64 14.60
C TRP A 236 -27.45 -31.93 13.83
N ILE A 237 -26.90 -33.05 14.29
CA ILE A 237 -27.21 -34.38 13.77
C ILE A 237 -28.11 -35.06 14.80
N ILE A 238 -29.38 -35.27 14.44
CA ILE A 238 -30.35 -35.97 15.29
C ILE A 238 -30.69 -37.29 14.61
N ASP A 239 -30.23 -38.39 15.19
CA ASP A 239 -30.61 -39.74 14.78
C ASP A 239 -31.77 -40.21 15.68
N ILE A 240 -32.88 -40.62 15.08
CA ILE A 240 -34.05 -41.16 15.79
C ILE A 240 -34.32 -42.55 15.25
N SER A 241 -34.01 -43.56 16.06
CA SER A 241 -34.44 -44.93 15.82
C SER A 241 -35.56 -45.32 16.79
N LYS A 242 -36.61 -45.96 16.27
CA LYS A 242 -37.73 -46.51 17.06
C LYS A 242 -37.92 -47.97 16.66
N SER A 243 -37.55 -48.89 17.55
CA SER A 243 -37.89 -50.30 17.41
C SER A 243 -39.08 -50.63 18.32
N LYS A 244 -40.11 -51.27 17.76
CA LYS A 244 -41.21 -51.86 18.52
C LYS A 244 -41.19 -53.36 18.22
N ALA A 245 -40.78 -54.15 19.20
CA ALA A 245 -40.89 -55.60 19.13
C ALA A 245 -42.19 -56.01 19.83
N ASP A 246 -43.18 -56.47 19.05
CA ASP A 246 -44.30 -57.25 19.57
C ASP A 246 -43.95 -58.72 19.38
N SER A 247 -43.44 -59.34 20.44
CA SER A 247 -43.31 -60.79 20.53
C SER A 247 -44.38 -61.30 21.47
N LEU A 248 -45.52 -61.71 20.92
CA LEU A 248 -46.51 -62.54 21.60
C LEU A 248 -46.24 -63.99 21.22
N GLY A 249 -46.16 -64.84 22.26
CA GLY A 249 -45.87 -66.27 22.17
C GLY A 249 -47.08 -67.14 21.83
#